data_AF-A0A0C2R8M7-F1
#
_entry.id   AF-A0A0C2R8M7-F1
#
_cell.length_a   1.000
_cell.length_b   1.000
_cell.length_c   1.000
_cell.angle_alpha   90.00
_cell.angle_beta   90.00
_cell.angle_gamma   90.00
#
_symmetry.space_group_name_H-M   'P 1'
#
loop_
_entity.id
_entity.type
_entity.pdbx_description
1 polymer ?
#
loop_
_entity_poly.entity_id
_entity_poly.type
_entity_poly.pdbx_seq_one_letter_code
_entity_poly.pdbx_strand_id
1 'polypeptide(L)'
;MLTTKKYDEIIKLLEPRLAKLVNNEQKQESKVIYFCRYNLSAAYNNTGKLSLAEEQLLRILKDRPNDSDSIYSLFNIYLLNGRGTEAKNLITNAPKDIKILTEMSFNLAEIAETKLNLINQENLSKDSKEQFQCFQYIAKYNKYSAPEKILNEENLKDELIEISDSIGSSILLSTTALWKC
;
A
#
# COMPACT_ATOMS: atom_id res chain seq x y z
N MET A 1 -5.60 -12.81 14.10
CA MET A 1 -5.09 -14.21 14.23
C MET A 1 -5.36 -15.04 12.96
N LEU A 2 -6.57 -15.00 12.37
CA LEU A 2 -6.88 -15.67 11.09
C LEU A 2 -6.13 -15.07 9.88
N THR A 3 -5.97 -13.74 9.83
CA THR A 3 -5.24 -13.03 8.75
C THR A 3 -3.74 -13.36 8.74
N THR A 4 -3.08 -13.33 9.89
CA THR A 4 -1.65 -13.69 10.03
C THR A 4 -1.37 -15.11 9.54
N LYS A 5 -2.25 -16.07 9.86
CA LYS A 5 -2.14 -17.47 9.43
C LYS A 5 -2.13 -17.63 7.90
N LYS A 6 -2.90 -16.81 7.18
CA LYS A 6 -2.91 -16.77 5.71
C LYS A 6 -1.56 -16.30 5.15
N TYR A 7 -0.96 -15.28 5.75
CA TYR A 7 0.33 -14.76 5.30
C TYR A 7 1.50 -15.69 5.62
N ASP A 8 1.48 -16.37 6.77
CA ASP A 8 2.48 -17.39 7.09
C ASP A 8 2.45 -18.57 6.10
N GLU A 9 1.26 -18.96 5.63
CA GLU A 9 1.10 -19.98 4.58
C GLU A 9 1.66 -19.50 3.23
N ILE A 10 1.41 -18.25 2.85
CA ILE A 10 1.99 -17.64 1.64
C ILE A 10 3.52 -17.67 1.73
N ILE A 11 4.09 -17.27 2.86
CA ILE A 11 5.55 -17.30 3.09
C ILE A 11 6.09 -18.71 2.89
N LYS A 12 5.49 -19.70 3.57
CA LYS A 12 5.89 -21.11 3.50
C LYS A 12 5.86 -21.67 2.06
N LEU A 13 4.93 -21.22 1.24
CA LEU A 13 4.79 -21.66 -0.15
C LEU A 13 5.75 -20.94 -1.10
N LEU A 14 5.93 -19.63 -0.93
CA LEU A 14 6.62 -18.79 -1.91
C LEU A 14 8.14 -18.69 -1.68
N GLU A 15 8.63 -18.75 -0.44
CA GLU A 15 10.08 -18.74 -0.15
C GLU A 15 10.84 -19.84 -0.91
N PRO A 16 10.50 -21.15 -0.76
CA PRO A 16 11.25 -22.22 -1.44
C PRO A 16 11.08 -22.16 -2.96
N ARG A 17 9.92 -21.68 -3.44
CA ARG A 17 9.67 -21.49 -4.88
C ARG A 17 10.57 -20.40 -5.45
N LEU A 18 10.66 -19.25 -4.78
CA LEU A 18 11.50 -18.14 -5.20
C LEU A 18 12.98 -18.56 -5.21
N ALA A 19 13.44 -19.29 -4.19
CA ALA A 19 14.81 -19.79 -4.14
C ALA A 19 15.16 -20.67 -5.35
N LYS A 20 14.26 -21.57 -5.76
CA LYS A 20 14.44 -22.42 -6.95
C LYS A 20 14.50 -21.60 -8.25
N LEU A 21 13.62 -20.61 -8.40
CA LEU A 21 13.55 -19.75 -9.58
C LEU A 21 14.82 -18.92 -9.74
N VAL A 22 15.25 -18.24 -8.67
CA VAL A 22 16.45 -17.38 -8.71
C VAL A 22 17.73 -18.16 -9.02
N ASN A 23 17.78 -19.45 -8.68
CA ASN A 23 18.91 -20.32 -8.96
C ASN A 23 18.88 -20.93 -10.37
N ASN A 24 17.79 -20.80 -11.12
CA ASN A 24 17.65 -21.35 -12.46
C ASN A 24 17.82 -20.23 -13.50
N GLU A 25 18.77 -20.36 -14.43
CA GLU A 25 19.18 -19.27 -15.35
C GLU A 25 18.13 -18.87 -16.42
N GLN A 26 16.87 -19.31 -16.30
CA GLN A 26 15.87 -19.12 -17.34
C GLN A 26 15.16 -17.76 -17.24
N LYS A 27 15.56 -16.83 -18.12
CA LYS A 27 14.99 -15.46 -18.26
C LYS A 27 13.46 -15.36 -18.43
N GLN A 28 12.74 -16.43 -18.79
CA GLN A 28 11.26 -16.43 -18.86
C GLN A 28 10.60 -16.32 -17.47
N GLU A 29 11.37 -16.44 -16.39
CA GLU A 29 10.89 -16.40 -15.01
C GLU A 29 10.69 -14.99 -14.43
N SER A 30 11.05 -13.91 -15.13
CA SER A 30 11.01 -12.54 -14.57
C SER A 30 9.62 -12.12 -14.04
N LYS A 31 8.53 -12.52 -14.72
CA LYS A 31 7.16 -12.22 -14.24
C LYS A 31 6.78 -13.04 -13.01
N VAL A 32 7.22 -14.30 -12.94
CA VAL A 32 6.94 -15.19 -11.80
C VAL A 32 7.78 -14.79 -10.59
N ILE A 33 9.06 -14.44 -10.80
CA ILE A 33 9.95 -13.90 -9.77
C ILE A 33 9.36 -12.62 -9.21
N TYR A 34 8.91 -11.69 -10.07
CA TYR A 34 8.20 -10.49 -9.64
C TYR A 34 7.00 -10.84 -8.76
N PHE A 35 6.11 -11.72 -9.22
CA PHE A 35 4.92 -12.14 -8.48
C PHE A 35 5.29 -12.75 -7.11
N CYS A 36 6.29 -13.62 -7.07
CA CYS A 36 6.77 -14.22 -5.81
C CYS A 36 7.32 -13.15 -4.86
N ARG A 37 8.18 -12.26 -5.35
CA ARG A 37 8.76 -11.18 -4.52
C ARG A 37 7.69 -10.24 -3.98
N TYR A 38 6.75 -9.83 -4.82
CA TYR A 38 5.70 -8.90 -4.43
C TYR A 38 4.77 -9.50 -3.38
N ASN A 39 4.32 -10.75 -3.59
CA ASN A 39 3.46 -11.39 -2.60
C ASN A 39 4.20 -11.75 -1.30
N LEU A 40 5.49 -12.10 -1.37
CA LEU A 40 6.32 -12.26 -0.18
C LEU A 40 6.48 -10.94 0.57
N SER A 41 6.69 -9.81 -0.11
CA SER A 41 6.79 -8.53 0.58
C SER A 41 5.50 -8.17 1.30
N ALA A 42 4.35 -8.36 0.65
CA ALA A 42 3.05 -8.16 1.26
C ALA A 42 2.86 -9.07 2.48
N ALA A 43 3.21 -10.36 2.38
CA ALA A 43 3.08 -11.31 3.48
C ALA A 43 4.04 -11.01 4.64
N TYR A 44 5.29 -10.64 4.35
CA TYR A 44 6.25 -10.21 5.35
C TYR A 44 5.79 -8.93 6.06
N ASN A 45 5.28 -7.94 5.32
CA ASN A 45 4.75 -6.70 5.90
C ASN A 45 3.59 -7.01 6.87
N ASN A 46 2.62 -7.82 6.43
CA ASN A 46 1.47 -8.21 7.26
C ASN A 46 1.83 -9.13 8.44
N THR A 47 3.04 -9.69 8.49
CA THR A 47 3.56 -10.48 9.61
C THR A 47 4.62 -9.73 10.43
N GLY A 48 4.82 -8.43 10.18
CA GLY A 48 5.76 -7.57 10.91
C GLY A 48 7.23 -7.78 10.55
N LYS A 49 7.54 -8.62 9.55
CA LYS A 49 8.90 -8.90 9.08
C LYS A 49 9.37 -7.81 8.09
N LEU A 50 9.36 -6.55 8.52
CA LEU A 50 9.52 -5.38 7.65
C LEU A 50 10.82 -5.39 6.83
N SER A 51 11.96 -5.80 7.40
CA SER A 51 13.23 -5.88 6.68
C SER A 51 13.21 -6.88 5.53
N LEU A 52 12.52 -8.02 5.69
CA LEU A 52 12.36 -9.00 4.62
C LEU A 52 11.43 -8.48 3.52
N ALA A 53 10.39 -7.74 3.91
CA ALA A 53 9.48 -7.10 2.95
C ALA A 53 10.21 -6.07 2.08
N GLU A 54 10.99 -5.20 2.72
CA GLU A 54 11.84 -4.21 2.07
C GLU A 54 12.83 -4.87 1.10
N GLU A 55 13.51 -5.94 1.51
CA GLU A 55 14.47 -6.64 0.65
C GLU A 55 13.82 -7.10 -0.66
N GLN A 56 12.62 -7.69 -0.59
CA GLN A 56 11.94 -8.17 -1.79
C GLN A 56 11.52 -7.03 -2.72
N LEU A 57 11.05 -5.90 -2.16
CA LEU A 57 10.64 -4.72 -2.93
C LEU A 57 11.84 -4.04 -3.59
N LEU A 58 12.95 -3.89 -2.88
CA LEU A 58 14.19 -3.32 -3.44
C LEU A 58 14.72 -4.16 -4.61
N ARG A 59 14.61 -5.49 -4.54
CA ARG A 59 14.96 -6.37 -5.67
C ARG A 59 14.04 -6.18 -6.87
N ILE A 60 12.74 -5.95 -6.66
CA ILE A 60 11.81 -5.61 -7.75
C ILE A 60 12.22 -4.26 -8.38
N LEU A 61 12.43 -3.24 -7.56
CA LEU A 61 12.75 -1.89 -8.02
C LEU A 61 14.11 -1.80 -8.73
N LYS A 62 15.04 -2.71 -8.43
CA LYS A 62 16.28 -2.84 -9.20
C LYS A 62 16.02 -3.18 -10.67
N ASP A 63 15.08 -4.09 -10.93
CA ASP A 63 14.73 -4.54 -12.28
C ASP A 63 13.65 -3.66 -12.93
N ARG A 64 12.80 -3.05 -12.11
CA ARG A 64 11.67 -2.20 -12.51
C ARG A 64 11.64 -0.91 -11.68
N PRO A 65 12.49 0.08 -11.97
CA PRO A 65 12.65 1.28 -11.13
C PRO A 65 11.38 2.11 -10.95
N ASN A 66 10.43 2.01 -11.88
CA ASN A 66 9.18 2.77 -11.88
C ASN A 66 7.96 1.90 -11.53
N ASP A 67 8.17 0.75 -10.90
CA ASP A 67 7.10 -0.14 -10.48
C ASP A 67 6.27 0.51 -9.36
N SER A 68 5.12 1.06 -9.74
CA SER A 68 4.22 1.83 -8.87
C SER A 68 3.86 1.10 -7.57
N ASP A 69 3.50 -0.18 -7.68
CA ASP A 69 3.13 -1.04 -6.55
C ASP A 69 4.28 -1.18 -5.56
N SER A 70 5.48 -1.46 -6.07
CA SER A 70 6.64 -1.67 -5.23
C SER A 70 7.13 -0.37 -4.59
N ILE A 71 7.07 0.76 -5.32
CA ILE A 71 7.38 2.09 -4.77
C ILE A 71 6.42 2.40 -3.63
N TYR A 72 5.11 2.27 -3.85
CA TYR A 72 4.11 2.62 -2.84
C TYR A 72 4.18 1.71 -1.61
N SER A 73 4.36 0.40 -1.82
CA SER A 73 4.53 -0.56 -0.72
C SER A 73 5.77 -0.29 0.11
N LEU A 74 6.90 0.03 -0.54
CA LEU A 74 8.15 0.34 0.16
C LEU A 74 8.06 1.69 0.89
N PHE A 75 7.39 2.67 0.28
CA PHE A 75 7.08 3.95 0.92
C PHE A 75 6.30 3.75 2.22
N ASN A 76 5.25 2.91 2.21
CA ASN A 76 4.47 2.62 3.42
C ASN A 76 5.29 1.91 4.49
N ILE A 77 6.16 0.97 4.11
CA ILE A 77 7.08 0.32 5.05
C ILE A 77 8.02 1.36 5.69
N TYR A 78 8.54 2.30 4.90
CA TYR A 78 9.38 3.39 5.43
C TYR A 78 8.60 4.29 6.39
N LEU A 79 7.36 4.68 6.06
CA LEU A 79 6.53 5.48 6.97
C LEU A 79 6.24 4.75 8.28
N LEU A 80 5.79 3.49 8.21
CA LEU A 80 5.46 2.68 9.39
C LEU A 80 6.67 2.46 10.30
N ASN A 81 7.88 2.45 9.73
CA ASN A 81 9.13 2.28 10.48
C ASN A 81 9.80 3.62 10.87
N GLY A 82 9.11 4.75 10.74
CA GLY A 82 9.63 6.08 11.10
C GLY A 82 10.73 6.62 10.17
N ARG A 83 10.96 5.97 9.03
CA ARG A 83 12.01 6.28 8.04
C ARG A 83 11.53 7.33 7.03
N GLY A 84 11.04 8.46 7.53
CA GLY A 84 10.43 9.51 6.70
C GLY A 84 11.36 10.12 5.65
N THR A 85 12.67 10.23 5.92
CA THR A 85 13.65 10.72 4.94
C THR A 85 13.79 9.76 3.76
N GLU A 86 13.84 8.46 4.02
CA GLU A 86 13.95 7.45 2.97
C GLU A 86 12.66 7.34 2.15
N ALA A 87 11.50 7.49 2.80
CA ALA A 87 10.20 7.61 2.14
C ALA A 87 10.18 8.79 1.15
N LYS A 88 10.65 9.97 1.57
CA LYS A 88 10.74 11.15 0.69
C LYS A 88 11.71 10.94 -0.46
N ASN A 89 12.88 10.36 -0.20
CA ASN A 89 13.88 10.11 -1.23
C ASN A 89 13.37 9.12 -2.29
N LEU A 90 12.69 8.05 -1.87
CA LEU A 90 12.13 7.01 -2.73
C LEU A 90 11.18 7.59 -3.80
N ILE A 91 10.35 8.56 -3.42
CA ILE A 91 9.32 9.10 -4.31
C ILE A 91 9.82 10.18 -5.27
N THR A 92 11.08 10.64 -5.14
CA THR A 92 11.66 11.73 -5.95
C THR A 92 11.50 11.49 -7.46
N ASN A 93 11.70 10.24 -7.91
CA ASN A 93 11.60 9.85 -9.32
C ASN A 93 10.38 8.97 -9.61
N ALA A 94 9.44 8.84 -8.66
CA ALA A 94 8.26 8.03 -8.85
C ALA A 94 7.32 8.60 -9.93
N PRO A 95 6.46 7.76 -10.54
CA PRO A 95 5.39 8.21 -11.41
C PRO A 95 4.51 9.28 -10.75
N LYS A 96 4.00 10.23 -11.53
CA LYS A 96 3.23 11.39 -11.04
C LYS A 96 2.10 10.99 -10.09
N ASP A 97 1.29 10.00 -10.49
CA ASP A 97 0.14 9.55 -9.70
C ASP A 97 0.58 8.96 -8.34
N ILE A 98 1.72 8.28 -8.32
CA ILE A 98 2.31 7.71 -7.09
C ILE A 98 2.88 8.79 -6.19
N LYS A 99 3.49 9.85 -6.75
CA LYS A 99 3.88 11.03 -5.96
C LYS A 99 2.69 11.65 -5.27
N ILE A 100 1.58 11.85 -5.98
CA ILE A 100 0.37 12.46 -5.40
C ILE A 100 -0.21 11.55 -4.30
N LEU A 101 -0.29 10.22 -4.52
CA LEU A 101 -0.74 9.25 -3.51
C LEU A 101 0.13 9.27 -2.25
N THR A 102 1.45 9.25 -2.41
CA THR A 102 2.40 9.25 -1.28
C THR A 102 2.41 10.59 -0.54
N GLU A 103 2.28 11.71 -1.25
CA GLU A 103 2.09 13.03 -0.63
C GLU A 103 0.84 13.09 0.23
N MET A 104 -0.29 12.54 -0.24
CA MET A 104 -1.52 12.50 0.55
C MET A 104 -1.33 11.68 1.83
N SER A 105 -0.53 10.61 1.78
CA SER A 105 -0.22 9.77 2.94
C SER A 105 0.52 10.52 4.06
N PHE A 106 1.26 11.60 3.74
CA PHE A 106 1.95 12.42 4.75
C PHE A 106 1.00 13.36 5.51
N ASN A 107 -0.12 13.77 4.93
CA ASN A 107 -1.04 14.71 5.55
C ASN A 107 -2.50 14.40 5.21
N LEU A 108 -3.06 13.45 5.95
CA LEU A 108 -4.43 12.96 5.72
C LEU A 108 -5.50 14.04 5.97
N ALA A 109 -5.23 15.01 6.85
CA ALA A 109 -6.14 16.10 7.17
C ALA A 109 -6.34 17.09 6.01
N GLU A 110 -5.36 17.18 5.10
CA GLU A 110 -5.41 18.06 3.93
C GLU A 110 -5.90 17.35 2.66
N ILE A 111 -6.27 16.07 2.76
CA ILE A 111 -6.82 15.35 1.61
C ILE A 111 -8.17 15.96 1.23
N ALA A 112 -8.26 16.38 -0.02
CA ALA A 112 -9.44 16.98 -0.63
C ALA A 112 -9.67 16.42 -2.04
N GLU A 113 -10.90 16.54 -2.52
CA GLU A 113 -11.33 16.08 -3.85
C GLU A 113 -10.50 16.68 -4.99
N THR A 114 -10.08 17.94 -4.86
CA THR A 114 -9.22 18.62 -5.83
C THR A 114 -7.88 17.92 -6.03
N LYS A 115 -7.29 17.36 -4.96
CA LYS A 115 -6.02 16.62 -5.02
C LYS A 115 -6.22 15.21 -5.60
N LEU A 116 -7.34 14.56 -5.27
CA LEU A 116 -7.72 13.26 -5.85
C LEU A 116 -7.91 13.34 -7.36
N ASN A 117 -8.52 14.43 -7.86
CA ASN A 117 -8.78 14.64 -9.30
C ASN A 117 -7.50 14.83 -10.14
N LEU A 118 -6.33 15.01 -9.50
CA LEU A 118 -5.04 15.08 -10.21
C LEU A 118 -4.49 13.70 -10.58
N ILE A 119 -5.05 12.62 -10.00
CA ILE A 119 -4.63 11.24 -10.23
C ILE A 119 -5.46 10.63 -11.36
N ASN A 120 -4.78 10.08 -12.36
CA ASN A 120 -5.45 9.21 -13.32
C ASN A 120 -5.56 7.79 -12.73
N GLN A 121 -6.78 7.40 -12.33
CA GLN A 121 -7.05 6.09 -11.74
C GLN A 121 -6.73 4.91 -12.67
N GLU A 122 -6.72 5.10 -13.99
CA GLU A 122 -6.37 4.06 -14.95
C GLU A 122 -4.89 3.65 -14.84
N ASN A 123 -4.03 4.58 -14.41
CA ASN A 123 -2.61 4.34 -14.19
C ASN A 123 -2.32 3.64 -12.86
N LEU A 124 -3.32 3.54 -11.98
CA LEU A 124 -3.16 2.91 -10.67
C LEU A 124 -3.26 1.39 -10.79
N SER A 125 -2.35 0.73 -10.10
CA SER A 125 -2.41 -0.69 -9.81
C SER A 125 -3.60 -1.04 -8.91
N LYS A 126 -3.83 -2.34 -8.68
CA LYS A 126 -4.90 -2.81 -7.78
C LYS A 126 -4.73 -2.23 -6.37
N ASP A 127 -3.54 -2.36 -5.80
CA ASP A 127 -3.29 -1.96 -4.41
C ASP A 127 -3.28 -0.42 -4.27
N SER A 128 -2.80 0.30 -5.28
CA SER A 128 -2.90 1.76 -5.31
C SER A 128 -4.35 2.26 -5.45
N LYS A 129 -5.23 1.48 -6.11
CA LYS A 129 -6.67 1.77 -6.19
C LYS A 129 -7.36 1.56 -4.85
N GLU A 130 -7.02 0.50 -4.12
CA GLU A 130 -7.51 0.26 -2.75
C GLU A 130 -7.16 1.43 -1.83
N GLN A 131 -5.93 1.94 -1.90
CA GLN A 131 -5.54 3.14 -1.18
C GLN A 131 -6.28 4.39 -1.66
N PHE A 132 -6.44 4.56 -2.97
CA PHE A 132 -7.15 5.69 -3.54
C PHE A 132 -8.59 5.76 -3.01
N GLN A 133 -9.27 4.62 -2.90
CA GLN A 133 -10.61 4.53 -2.29
C GLN A 133 -10.61 4.99 -0.83
N CYS A 134 -9.60 4.60 -0.05
CA CYS A 134 -9.43 5.11 1.31
C CYS A 134 -9.30 6.64 1.34
N PHE A 135 -8.56 7.23 0.40
CA PHE A 135 -8.44 8.69 0.32
C PHE A 135 -9.70 9.38 -0.19
N GLN A 136 -10.50 8.74 -1.04
CA GLN A 136 -11.83 9.24 -1.40
C GLN A 136 -12.74 9.34 -0.16
N TYR A 137 -12.74 8.31 0.68
CA TYR A 137 -13.44 8.34 1.95
C TYR A 137 -12.94 9.46 2.87
N ILE A 138 -11.62 9.60 3.03
CA ILE A 138 -11.03 10.66 3.86
C ILE A 138 -11.38 12.05 3.32
N ALA A 139 -11.31 12.28 2.01
CA ALA A 139 -11.70 13.55 1.40
C ALA A 139 -13.16 13.91 1.70
N LYS A 140 -14.06 12.93 1.58
CA LYS A 140 -15.48 13.08 1.91
C LYS A 140 -15.67 13.42 3.39
N TYR A 141 -14.99 12.69 4.27
CA TYR A 141 -15.02 12.94 5.71
C TYR A 141 -14.49 14.34 6.06
N ASN A 142 -13.38 14.78 5.46
CA ASN A 142 -12.78 16.09 5.69
C ASN A 142 -13.67 17.25 5.21
N LYS A 143 -14.51 17.02 4.19
CA LYS A 143 -15.46 18.00 3.68
C LYS A 143 -16.57 18.32 4.67
N TYR A 144 -16.96 17.38 5.52
CA TYR A 144 -18.02 17.60 6.50
C TYR A 144 -17.54 18.46 7.67
N SER A 145 -18.35 19.45 8.02
CA SER A 145 -18.26 20.15 9.31
C SER A 145 -18.54 19.18 10.48
N ALA A 146 -18.18 19.58 11.71
CA ALA A 146 -18.41 18.73 12.88
C ALA A 146 -19.89 18.30 13.07
N PRO A 147 -20.90 19.18 12.90
CA PRO A 147 -22.29 18.77 12.95
C PRO A 147 -22.68 17.79 11.84
N GLU A 148 -22.18 17.98 10.61
CA GLU A 148 -22.47 17.10 9.48
C GLU A 148 -21.86 15.70 9.68
N LYS A 149 -20.70 15.60 10.32
CA LYS A 149 -20.09 14.31 10.70
C LYS A 149 -20.97 13.53 11.66
N ILE A 150 -21.55 14.19 12.66
CA ILE A 150 -22.47 13.56 13.62
C ILE A 150 -23.74 13.10 12.89
N LEU A 151 -24.30 13.95 12.03
CA LEU A 151 -25.52 13.62 11.28
C LEU A 151 -25.32 12.42 10.32
N ASN A 152 -24.11 12.25 9.77
CA ASN A 152 -23.78 11.21 8.80
C ASN A 152 -22.99 10.04 9.41
N GLU A 153 -22.92 9.92 10.74
CA GLU A 153 -22.04 8.97 11.42
C GLU A 153 -22.29 7.51 10.99
N GLU A 154 -23.55 7.08 10.90
CA GLU A 154 -23.91 5.71 10.49
C GLU A 154 -23.48 5.44 9.04
N ASN A 155 -23.81 6.34 8.11
CA ASN A 155 -23.41 6.21 6.70
C ASN A 155 -21.88 6.16 6.53
N LEU A 156 -21.15 6.99 7.29
CA LEU A 156 -19.68 7.00 7.28
C LEU A 156 -19.09 5.73 7.87
N LYS A 157 -19.75 5.07 8.82
CA LYS A 157 -19.33 3.78 9.36
C LYS A 157 -19.57 2.66 8.35
N ASP A 158 -20.74 2.64 7.71
CA ASP A 158 -21.09 1.60 6.73
C ASP A 158 -20.15 1.63 5.52
N GLU A 159 -19.87 2.81 4.98
CA GLU A 159 -18.92 3.00 3.88
C GLU A 159 -17.49 2.58 4.28
N LEU A 160 -17.08 2.86 5.52
CA LEU A 160 -15.78 2.42 6.02
C LEU A 160 -15.70 0.90 6.16
N ILE A 161 -16.79 0.24 6.59
CA ILE A 161 -16.88 -1.21 6.68
C ILE A 161 -16.72 -1.81 5.27
N GLU A 162 -17.45 -1.29 4.28
CA GLU A 162 -17.36 -1.74 2.88
C GLU A 162 -15.94 -1.59 2.31
N ILE A 163 -15.28 -0.47 2.61
CA ILE A 163 -13.87 -0.25 2.24
C ILE A 163 -12.98 -1.27 2.96
N SER A 164 -13.18 -1.46 4.27
CA SER A 164 -12.35 -2.37 5.06
C SER A 164 -12.47 -3.84 4.64
N ASP A 165 -13.63 -4.25 4.13
CA ASP A 165 -13.89 -5.60 3.61
C ASP A 165 -13.25 -5.82 2.23
N SER A 166 -12.97 -4.74 1.49
CA SER A 166 -12.43 -4.79 0.14
C SER A 166 -10.92 -4.55 0.04
N ILE A 167 -10.27 -4.02 1.09
CA ILE A 167 -8.83 -3.69 1.08
C ILE A 167 -7.96 -4.63 1.95
N GLY A 168 -6.68 -4.75 1.60
CA GLY A 168 -5.71 -5.49 2.42
C GLY A 168 -5.46 -4.87 3.81
N SER A 169 -5.29 -5.70 4.84
CA SER A 169 -5.10 -5.24 6.24
C SER A 169 -3.92 -4.27 6.44
N SER A 170 -2.84 -4.39 5.66
CA SER A 170 -1.71 -3.45 5.71
C SER A 170 -2.06 -2.05 5.19
N ILE A 171 -2.93 -1.95 4.17
CA ILE A 171 -3.41 -0.67 3.60
C ILE A 171 -4.37 0.00 4.58
N LEU A 172 -5.22 -0.80 5.23
CA LEU A 172 -6.07 -0.34 6.31
C LEU A 172 -5.22 0.23 7.46
N LEU A 173 -4.16 -0.45 7.90
CA LEU A 173 -3.30 0.03 8.99
C LEU A 173 -2.59 1.36 8.70
N SER A 174 -2.09 1.56 7.47
CA SER A 174 -1.48 2.85 7.08
C SER A 174 -2.50 3.99 7.02
N THR A 175 -3.79 3.67 6.85
CA THR A 175 -4.87 4.65 6.69
C THR A 175 -5.66 4.91 8.00
N THR A 176 -5.87 3.87 8.83
CA THR A 176 -6.79 3.86 9.99
C THR A 176 -6.15 4.27 11.31
N ALA A 177 -4.87 4.64 11.32
CA ALA A 177 -4.25 5.28 12.48
C ALA A 177 -5.03 6.55 12.96
N LEU A 178 -5.93 7.08 12.13
CA LEU A 178 -6.80 8.22 12.38
C LEU A 178 -8.00 7.99 13.32
N TRP A 179 -8.42 6.76 13.62
CA TRP A 179 -9.56 6.53 14.54
C TRP A 179 -9.16 6.41 16.02
N LYS A 180 -7.86 6.49 16.33
CA LYS A 180 -7.33 6.44 17.71
C LYS A 180 -7.01 7.82 18.30
N CYS A 181 -7.37 8.90 17.63
CA CYS A 181 -7.32 10.28 18.14
C CYS A 181 -8.71 10.89 18.05
#